data_AF-A0A971IWA1-F1
#
_entry.id   AF-A0A971IWA1-F1
#
_cell.length_a   1.000
_cell.length_b   1.000
_cell.length_c   1.000
_cell.angle_alpha   90.00
_cell.angle_beta   90.00
_cell.angle_gamma   90.00
#
_symmetry.space_group_name_H-M   'P 1'
#
loop_
_entity.id
_entity.type
_entity.pdbx_description
1 polymer ?
#
loop_
_entity_poly.entity_id
_entity_poly.type
_entity_poly.pdbx_seq_one_letter_code
_entity_poly.pdbx_strand_id
1 'polypeptide(L)'
;MNHRRLYFFNPDHDLALANGSENFHAPLAARLFAADAACLPLWYAEGHDAVLWADSNRQWVDNIVGLFPQLANIEVVTDPRGTDFDCFSPWGWNPVVAKQLRLGGKNHLVPLAHELDAIRRFSHRTTASTLLSWLQNNVPLLHGLPKPAVELKLVDIETFALQFPRVVFKAPWSGSGRGLFWVNGTMTRNMFNRCARVIEKQGSILGEQVYNKVVDFALEFCADEGKVSFAGYSLFETDGKGVYRANVLAADDVVFQYITKFIEPDVLLLVQVSLLSYFQETVGSYYNGYFGVDMLVFRQDDSFFLHPCVEINLRMTMGMVARLFCNNFMDSSMVGHFYIDYFAEPGTLFDDHVHREKSFPVHVVDGKMLGGYIPLTPVTPNSHYRIRVEIGGQQLLF
;
A
#
# COMPACT_ATOMS: atom_id res chain seq x y z
N MET A 1 0.09 13.65 26.67
CA MET A 1 1.28 12.83 27.02
C MET A 1 1.74 12.23 25.70
N ASN A 2 3.01 12.33 25.33
CA ASN A 2 3.46 11.73 24.07
C ASN A 2 3.42 10.21 24.24
N HIS A 3 2.48 9.55 23.56
CA HIS A 3 2.39 8.09 23.51
C HIS A 3 3.55 7.57 22.66
N ARG A 4 4.41 6.74 23.25
CA ARG A 4 5.56 6.14 22.58
C ARG A 4 5.11 4.91 21.79
N ARG A 5 5.18 4.99 20.46
CA ARG A 5 4.75 3.94 19.55
C ARG A 5 5.95 3.16 19.01
N LEU A 6 5.78 1.84 18.85
CA LEU A 6 6.74 1.02 18.11
C LEU A 6 6.19 0.67 16.73
N TYR A 7 6.90 1.11 15.69
CA TYR A 7 6.64 0.71 14.32
C TYR A 7 7.51 -0.46 13.89
N PHE A 8 6.97 -1.30 13.01
CA PHE A 8 7.75 -2.37 12.41
C PHE A 8 7.16 -2.80 11.06
N PHE A 9 8.05 -3.15 10.15
CA PHE A 9 7.66 -3.54 8.80
C PHE A 9 7.15 -4.99 8.77
N ASN A 10 5.99 -5.20 8.14
CA ASN A 10 5.30 -6.49 8.04
C ASN A 10 4.64 -6.63 6.64
N PRO A 11 5.44 -6.71 5.56
CA PRO A 11 4.94 -6.58 4.18
C PRO A 11 4.18 -7.81 3.68
N ASP A 12 4.27 -8.95 4.36
CA ASP A 12 3.52 -10.16 4.05
C ASP A 12 2.12 -10.19 4.68
N HIS A 13 1.67 -9.07 5.26
CA HIS A 13 0.35 -8.91 5.87
C HIS A 13 -0.79 -9.50 5.03
N ASP A 14 -0.90 -9.16 3.75
CA ASP A 14 -2.00 -9.66 2.88
C ASP A 14 -1.95 -11.18 2.68
N LEU A 15 -0.75 -11.77 2.67
CA LEU A 15 -0.56 -13.23 2.57
C LEU A 15 -0.91 -13.94 3.88
N ALA A 16 -0.52 -13.35 5.01
CA ALA A 16 -0.87 -13.84 6.33
C ALA A 16 -2.38 -13.78 6.58
N LEU A 17 -3.03 -12.69 6.15
CA LEU A 17 -4.48 -12.61 6.11
C LEU A 17 -5.00 -13.75 5.24
N ALA A 18 -4.65 -13.82 3.95
CA ALA A 18 -5.13 -14.86 3.04
C ALA A 18 -5.09 -16.28 3.63
N ASN A 19 -4.02 -16.65 4.33
CA ASN A 19 -3.90 -17.93 5.03
C ASN A 19 -4.75 -18.03 6.30
N GLY A 20 -4.79 -16.97 7.12
CA GLY A 20 -5.60 -16.87 8.34
C GLY A 20 -5.04 -17.59 9.56
N SER A 21 -3.95 -18.36 9.45
CA SER A 21 -3.33 -19.04 10.59
C SER A 21 -2.35 -18.14 11.34
N GLU A 22 -2.34 -18.23 12.67
CA GLU A 22 -1.28 -17.65 13.51
C GLU A 22 0.10 -18.31 13.29
N ASN A 23 0.15 -19.45 12.60
CA ASN A 23 1.38 -20.18 12.25
C ASN A 23 1.75 -20.02 10.78
N PHE A 24 1.21 -19.01 10.09
CA PHE A 24 1.59 -18.75 8.70
C PHE A 24 3.09 -18.45 8.59
N HIS A 25 3.71 -19.05 7.58
CA HIS A 25 5.10 -18.80 7.23
C HIS A 25 5.17 -18.19 5.83
N ALA A 26 5.72 -16.98 5.75
CA ALA A 26 5.85 -16.27 4.49
C ALA A 26 6.83 -16.96 3.53
N PRO A 27 6.55 -16.95 2.22
CA PRO A 27 7.49 -17.40 1.19
C PRO A 27 8.82 -16.64 1.27
N LEU A 28 9.90 -17.26 0.77
CA LEU A 28 11.26 -16.69 0.82
C LEU A 28 11.32 -15.25 0.29
N ALA A 29 10.72 -14.97 -0.87
CA ALA A 29 10.73 -13.64 -1.46
C ALA A 29 10.11 -12.56 -0.55
N ALA A 30 9.03 -12.90 0.17
CA ALA A 30 8.40 -11.97 1.10
C ALA A 30 9.24 -11.74 2.36
N ARG A 31 9.93 -12.78 2.86
CA ARG A 31 10.88 -12.66 3.97
C ARG A 31 12.12 -11.85 3.60
N LEU A 32 12.63 -12.02 2.39
CA LEU A 32 13.74 -11.21 1.86
C LEU A 32 13.33 -9.74 1.77
N PHE A 33 12.15 -9.45 1.22
CA PHE A 33 11.65 -8.07 1.19
C PHE A 33 11.46 -7.47 2.59
N ALA A 34 10.90 -8.25 3.53
CA ALA A 34 10.76 -7.82 4.92
C ALA A 34 12.10 -7.49 5.58
N ALA A 35 13.15 -8.28 5.30
CA ALA A 35 14.50 -8.04 5.83
C ALA A 35 15.15 -6.80 5.18
N ASP A 36 15.19 -6.74 3.85
CA ASP A 36 15.81 -5.64 3.09
C ASP A 36 15.15 -4.28 3.35
N ALA A 37 13.86 -4.27 3.73
CA ALA A 37 13.11 -3.06 4.01
C ALA A 37 12.65 -2.92 5.46
N ALA A 38 13.25 -3.66 6.39
CA ALA A 38 12.84 -3.67 7.80
C ALA A 38 12.85 -2.27 8.46
N CYS A 39 13.79 -1.41 8.07
CA CYS A 39 13.93 -0.05 8.60
C CYS A 39 13.09 1.02 7.89
N LEU A 40 12.30 0.65 6.86
CA LEU A 40 11.39 1.59 6.18
C LEU A 40 10.54 2.45 7.13
N PRO A 41 10.08 1.96 8.31
CA PRO A 41 9.34 2.79 9.25
C PRO A 41 10.05 4.04 9.75
N LEU A 42 11.38 4.15 9.62
CA LEU A 42 12.10 5.39 9.95
C LEU A 42 11.55 6.60 9.20
N TRP A 43 11.06 6.42 7.97
CA TRP A 43 10.57 7.52 7.13
C TRP A 43 9.14 7.97 7.43
N TYR A 44 8.46 7.31 8.37
CA TYR A 44 7.09 7.67 8.74
C TYR A 44 6.79 7.59 10.24
N ALA A 45 7.77 7.18 11.06
CA ALA A 45 7.69 7.30 12.50
C ALA A 45 7.83 8.78 12.92
N GLU A 46 7.22 9.14 14.05
CA GLU A 46 7.23 10.51 14.56
C GLU A 46 8.18 10.66 15.76
N GLY A 47 8.52 11.90 16.12
CA GLY A 47 9.52 12.15 17.16
C GLY A 47 9.21 11.47 18.50
N HIS A 48 10.21 10.81 19.07
CA HIS A 48 10.15 9.97 20.27
C HIS A 48 9.56 8.55 20.10
N ASP A 49 9.09 8.20 18.90
CA ASP A 49 8.70 6.82 18.58
C ASP A 49 9.92 5.94 18.32
N ALA A 50 9.68 4.63 18.22
CA ALA A 50 10.69 3.63 17.95
C ALA A 50 10.38 2.83 16.68
N VAL A 51 11.44 2.32 16.04
CA VAL A 51 11.38 1.40 14.90
C VAL A 51 12.08 0.10 15.27
N LEU A 52 11.38 -1.03 15.11
CA LEU A 52 11.99 -2.35 15.26
C LEU A 52 12.81 -2.69 14.02
N TRP A 53 14.12 -2.79 14.18
CA TRP A 53 15.02 -3.21 13.11
C TRP A 53 16.26 -3.92 13.67
N ALA A 54 16.40 -5.21 13.36
CA ALA A 54 17.41 -6.08 13.94
C ALA A 54 18.86 -5.76 13.50
N ASP A 55 19.10 -5.40 12.22
CA ASP A 55 20.47 -5.16 11.75
C ASP A 55 21.04 -3.85 12.32
N SER A 56 20.18 -2.87 12.60
CA SER A 56 20.54 -1.60 13.26
C SER A 56 21.80 -0.94 12.69
N ASN A 57 21.95 -0.91 11.35
CA ASN A 57 23.15 -0.38 10.69
C ASN A 57 23.33 1.12 11.02
N ARG A 58 24.08 1.37 12.09
CA ARG A 58 24.21 2.68 12.72
C ARG A 58 24.89 3.69 11.80
N GLN A 59 25.88 3.26 11.03
CA GLN A 59 26.55 4.13 10.07
C GLN A 59 25.57 4.66 9.02
N TRP A 60 24.67 3.81 8.51
CA TRP A 60 23.64 4.25 7.57
C TRP A 60 22.66 5.22 8.23
N VAL A 61 22.22 4.94 9.47
CA VAL A 61 21.34 5.84 10.22
C VAL A 61 22.00 7.19 10.45
N ASP A 62 23.25 7.23 10.91
CA ASP A 62 24.00 8.47 11.17
C ASP A 62 24.15 9.30 9.88
N ASN A 63 24.41 8.64 8.74
CA ASN A 63 24.51 9.30 7.43
C ASN A 63 23.16 9.93 7.01
N ILE A 64 22.06 9.18 7.17
CA ILE A 64 20.72 9.64 6.79
C ILE A 64 20.24 10.75 7.73
N VAL A 65 20.50 10.66 9.04
CA VAL A 65 20.21 11.73 10.02
C VAL A 65 21.02 12.99 9.70
N GLY A 66 22.25 12.85 9.22
CA GLY A 66 23.06 13.98 8.73
C GLY A 66 22.42 14.74 7.57
N LEU A 67 21.65 14.05 6.71
CA LEU A 67 20.87 14.65 5.62
C LEU A 67 19.50 15.15 6.11
N PHE A 68 18.83 14.39 6.97
CA PHE A 68 17.47 14.63 7.46
C PHE A 68 17.45 14.67 8.99
N PRO A 69 17.77 15.81 9.61
CA PRO A 69 17.83 15.95 11.06
C PRO A 69 16.51 15.64 11.78
N GLN A 70 15.37 15.66 11.07
CA GLN A 70 14.05 15.31 11.62
C GLN A 70 13.99 13.85 12.13
N LEU A 71 14.88 12.97 11.62
CA LEU A 71 14.96 11.56 12.01
C LEU A 71 15.74 11.33 13.32
N ALA A 72 16.45 12.34 13.85
CA ALA A 72 17.39 12.17 14.95
C ALA A 72 16.76 11.66 16.28
N ASN A 73 15.45 11.89 16.47
CA ASN A 73 14.73 11.55 17.68
C ASN A 73 13.95 10.22 17.58
N ILE A 74 14.14 9.45 16.50
CA ILE A 74 13.51 8.14 16.33
C ILE A 74 14.46 7.08 16.85
N GLU A 75 14.00 6.26 17.78
CA GLU A 75 14.83 5.20 18.37
C GLU A 75 14.81 3.94 17.49
N VAL A 76 15.99 3.39 17.19
CA VAL A 76 16.10 2.07 16.57
C VAL A 76 16.22 1.01 17.66
N VAL A 77 15.24 0.12 17.71
CA VAL A 77 15.15 -0.97 18.68
C VAL A 77 15.42 -2.30 17.96
N THR A 78 16.28 -3.15 18.52
CA THR A 78 16.57 -4.48 17.95
C THR A 78 15.73 -5.60 18.55
N ASP A 79 15.25 -5.39 19.79
CA ASP A 79 14.40 -6.34 20.52
C ASP A 79 13.36 -5.58 21.37
N PRO A 80 12.05 -5.79 21.15
CA PRO A 80 11.02 -5.07 21.88
C PRO A 80 10.69 -5.66 23.26
N ARG A 81 11.25 -6.83 23.64
CA ARG A 81 10.85 -7.57 24.86
C ARG A 81 11.22 -6.91 26.18
N GLY A 82 12.17 -5.97 26.16
CA GLY A 82 12.64 -5.23 27.35
C GLY A 82 12.18 -3.77 27.42
N THR A 83 11.41 -3.31 26.43
CA THR A 83 11.07 -1.89 26.27
C THR A 83 9.56 -1.71 26.36
N ASP A 84 9.14 -0.68 27.10
CA ASP A 84 7.73 -0.32 27.21
C ASP A 84 7.34 0.68 26.13
N PHE A 85 6.20 0.37 25.50
CA PHE A 85 5.57 1.13 24.43
C PHE A 85 4.09 1.27 24.80
N ASP A 86 3.50 2.40 24.44
CA ASP A 86 2.09 2.68 24.69
C ASP A 86 1.20 2.04 23.62
N CYS A 87 1.72 1.82 22.42
CA CYS A 87 1.03 1.15 21.34
C CYS A 87 1.99 0.58 20.27
N PHE A 88 1.46 -0.32 19.43
CA PHE A 88 2.17 -0.86 18.27
C PHE A 88 1.53 -0.38 16.98
N SER A 89 2.37 -0.08 15.98
CA SER A 89 1.94 0.27 14.64
C SER A 89 2.70 -0.58 13.62
N PRO A 90 2.32 -1.86 13.47
CA PRO A 90 2.85 -2.68 12.39
C PRO A 90 2.47 -2.07 11.04
N TRP A 91 3.22 -2.41 9.99
CA TRP A 91 2.79 -2.18 8.61
C TRP A 91 1.33 -2.62 8.40
N GLY A 92 0.95 -3.79 8.93
CA GLY A 92 -0.45 -4.20 9.03
C GLY A 92 -0.64 -5.29 10.10
N TRP A 93 -1.80 -5.31 10.74
CA TRP A 93 -2.13 -6.28 11.78
C TRP A 93 -2.58 -7.62 11.21
N ASN A 94 -1.99 -8.72 11.65
CA ASN A 94 -2.42 -10.06 11.25
C ASN A 94 -2.28 -11.05 12.42
N PRO A 95 -2.84 -12.27 12.32
CA PRO A 95 -2.78 -13.25 13.40
C PRO A 95 -1.36 -13.65 13.83
N VAL A 96 -0.39 -13.65 12.90
CA VAL A 96 1.02 -14.00 13.19
C VAL A 96 1.66 -12.95 14.08
N VAL A 97 1.55 -11.66 13.70
CA VAL A 97 2.07 -10.54 14.48
C VAL A 97 1.39 -10.46 15.85
N ALA A 98 0.07 -10.62 15.89
CA ALA A 98 -0.69 -10.63 17.13
C ALA A 98 -0.18 -11.74 18.08
N LYS A 99 0.01 -12.96 17.58
CA LYS A 99 0.56 -14.07 18.36
C LYS A 99 1.97 -13.77 18.87
N GLN A 100 2.86 -13.25 18.03
CA GLN A 100 4.24 -12.94 18.43
C GLN A 100 4.29 -11.92 19.58
N LEU A 101 3.51 -10.85 19.49
CA LEU A 101 3.46 -9.82 20.53
C LEU A 101 2.81 -10.33 21.83
N ARG A 102 1.79 -11.19 21.72
CA ARG A 102 1.17 -11.87 22.88
C ARG A 102 2.18 -12.77 23.61
N LEU A 103 2.96 -13.56 22.86
CA LEU A 103 4.04 -14.38 23.43
C LEU A 103 5.15 -13.55 24.09
N GLY A 104 5.36 -12.31 23.62
CA GLY A 104 6.24 -11.33 24.24
C GLY A 104 5.66 -10.63 25.48
N GLY A 105 4.49 -11.05 25.96
CA GLY A 105 3.84 -10.48 27.15
C GLY A 105 3.08 -9.17 26.92
N LYS A 106 2.91 -8.73 25.66
CA LYS A 106 2.31 -7.44 25.32
C LYS A 106 0.83 -7.55 24.93
N ASN A 107 0.09 -8.44 25.60
CA ASN A 107 -1.31 -8.78 25.28
C ASN A 107 -2.25 -7.57 25.22
N HIS A 108 -2.04 -6.58 26.09
CA HIS A 108 -2.90 -5.39 26.24
C HIS A 108 -2.73 -4.35 25.13
N LEU A 109 -1.72 -4.50 24.26
CA LEU A 109 -1.42 -3.60 23.14
C LEU A 109 -1.75 -4.23 21.77
N VAL A 110 -2.23 -5.46 21.77
CA VAL A 110 -2.58 -6.20 20.56
C VAL A 110 -4.09 -6.10 20.34
N PRO A 111 -4.56 -5.90 19.10
CA PRO A 111 -5.99 -5.90 18.80
C PRO A 111 -6.69 -7.16 19.33
N LEU A 112 -7.93 -6.96 19.77
CA LEU A 112 -8.84 -8.01 20.19
C LEU A 112 -9.18 -8.94 19.02
N ALA A 113 -9.65 -10.14 19.32
CA ALA A 113 -9.97 -11.13 18.28
C ALA A 113 -10.97 -10.60 17.25
N HIS A 114 -12.04 -9.92 17.70
CA HIS A 114 -13.05 -9.36 16.80
C HIS A 114 -12.52 -8.19 15.95
N GLU A 115 -11.51 -7.44 16.42
CA GLU A 115 -10.84 -6.40 15.63
C GLU A 115 -9.96 -7.04 14.56
N LEU A 116 -9.20 -8.09 14.89
CA LEU A 116 -8.43 -8.86 13.89
C LEU A 116 -9.34 -9.50 12.82
N ASP A 117 -10.49 -10.03 13.23
CA ASP A 117 -11.50 -10.56 12.30
C ASP A 117 -12.08 -9.45 11.42
N ALA A 118 -12.33 -8.27 11.98
CA ALA A 118 -12.78 -7.10 11.23
C ALA A 118 -11.72 -6.67 10.21
N ILE A 119 -10.45 -6.55 10.61
CA ILE A 119 -9.32 -6.24 9.71
C ILE A 119 -9.27 -7.23 8.56
N ARG A 120 -9.32 -8.53 8.87
CA ARG A 120 -9.34 -9.57 7.84
C ARG A 120 -10.53 -9.43 6.90
N ARG A 121 -11.73 -9.19 7.44
CA ARG A 121 -12.97 -9.03 6.66
C ARG A 121 -12.94 -7.79 5.78
N PHE A 122 -12.47 -6.66 6.28
CA PHE A 122 -12.38 -5.40 5.54
C PHE A 122 -11.29 -5.39 4.47
N SER A 123 -10.22 -6.18 4.66
CA SER A 123 -9.20 -6.42 3.62
C SER A 123 -9.63 -7.41 2.54
N HIS A 124 -10.84 -7.98 2.61
CA HIS A 124 -11.37 -8.84 1.56
C HIS A 124 -11.90 -7.99 0.39
N ARG A 125 -11.60 -8.36 -0.86
CA ARG A 125 -12.05 -7.56 -2.03
C ARG A 125 -13.56 -7.37 -2.18
N THR A 126 -14.40 -8.17 -1.52
CA THR A 126 -15.84 -7.91 -1.48
C THR A 126 -16.18 -6.61 -0.75
N THR A 127 -15.34 -6.15 0.18
CA THR A 127 -15.54 -4.85 0.85
C THR A 127 -15.54 -3.71 -0.16
N ALA A 128 -14.64 -3.73 -1.15
CA ALA A 128 -14.64 -2.76 -2.25
C ALA A 128 -15.94 -2.82 -3.09
N SER A 129 -16.46 -4.03 -3.31
CA SER A 129 -17.72 -4.24 -4.06
C SER A 129 -18.94 -3.75 -3.29
N THR A 130 -18.98 -4.00 -1.97
CA THR A 130 -20.00 -3.48 -1.07
C THR A 130 -19.98 -1.96 -1.01
N LEU A 131 -18.79 -1.36 -0.91
CA LEU A 131 -18.63 0.09 -0.93
C LEU A 131 -19.07 0.70 -2.26
N LEU A 132 -18.68 0.12 -3.39
CA LEU A 132 -19.11 0.61 -4.70
C LEU A 132 -20.64 0.53 -4.86
N SER A 133 -21.26 -0.56 -4.38
CA SER A 133 -22.72 -0.69 -4.35
C SER A 133 -23.36 0.35 -3.43
N TRP A 134 -22.75 0.64 -2.28
CA TRP A 134 -23.22 1.67 -1.36
C TRP A 134 -23.16 3.07 -2.01
N LEU A 135 -22.06 3.41 -2.69
CA LEU A 135 -21.92 4.68 -3.41
C LEU A 135 -23.01 4.83 -4.49
N GLN A 136 -23.26 3.78 -5.28
CA GLN A 136 -24.30 3.78 -6.31
C GLN A 136 -25.70 4.04 -5.75
N ASN A 137 -25.99 3.54 -4.55
CA ASN A 137 -27.31 3.65 -3.94
C ASN A 137 -27.50 4.93 -3.10
N ASN A 138 -26.43 5.47 -2.52
CA ASN A 138 -26.51 6.55 -1.52
C ASN A 138 -25.95 7.89 -2.01
N VAL A 139 -25.22 7.90 -3.13
CA VAL A 139 -24.58 9.11 -3.67
C VAL A 139 -25.02 9.31 -5.14
N PRO A 140 -26.29 9.68 -5.40
CA PRO A 140 -26.88 9.69 -6.74
C PRO A 140 -26.24 10.68 -7.71
N LEU A 141 -25.47 11.66 -7.21
CA LEU A 141 -24.70 12.60 -8.01
C LEU A 141 -23.46 11.96 -8.68
N LEU A 142 -23.04 10.78 -8.22
CA LEU A 142 -21.97 10.01 -8.87
C LEU A 142 -22.55 9.19 -10.03
N HIS A 143 -22.40 9.71 -11.24
CA HIS A 143 -22.85 9.04 -12.46
C HIS A 143 -21.73 8.22 -13.11
N GLY A 144 -22.12 7.21 -13.91
CA GLY A 144 -21.16 6.41 -14.69
C GLY A 144 -20.26 5.50 -13.85
N LEU A 145 -20.64 5.20 -12.61
CA LEU A 145 -19.89 4.28 -11.76
C LEU A 145 -19.84 2.87 -12.36
N PRO A 146 -18.71 2.17 -12.23
CA PRO A 146 -18.53 0.82 -12.76
C PRO A 146 -19.39 -0.22 -12.03
N LYS A 147 -19.57 -1.38 -12.66
CA LYS A 147 -20.23 -2.51 -11.99
C LYS A 147 -19.34 -3.06 -10.84
N PRO A 148 -19.90 -3.33 -9.65
CA PRO A 148 -19.19 -4.03 -8.58
C PRO A 148 -18.64 -5.39 -9.04
N ALA A 149 -17.53 -5.81 -8.43
CA ALA A 149 -17.01 -7.15 -8.63
C ALA A 149 -18.03 -8.19 -8.13
N VAL A 150 -18.10 -9.31 -8.83
CA VAL A 150 -18.96 -10.42 -8.44
C VAL A 150 -18.12 -11.45 -7.70
N GLU A 151 -18.56 -11.84 -6.51
CA GLU A 151 -17.96 -12.98 -5.80
C GLU A 151 -18.45 -14.29 -6.43
N LEU A 152 -17.52 -15.09 -6.95
CA LEU A 152 -17.81 -16.28 -7.74
C LEU A 152 -17.39 -17.55 -7.00
N LYS A 153 -18.18 -18.60 -7.19
CA LYS A 153 -17.81 -19.98 -6.87
C LYS A 153 -17.32 -20.69 -8.14
N LEU A 154 -16.82 -21.92 -7.96
CA LEU A 154 -16.16 -22.66 -9.04
C LEU A 154 -17.05 -22.85 -10.28
N VAL A 155 -18.35 -23.09 -10.05
CA VAL A 155 -19.35 -23.32 -11.10
C VAL A 155 -19.64 -22.08 -11.94
N ASP A 156 -19.36 -20.88 -11.43
CA ASP A 156 -19.73 -19.62 -12.08
C ASP A 156 -18.61 -19.03 -12.93
N ILE A 157 -17.36 -19.51 -12.76
CA ILE A 157 -16.17 -18.91 -13.37
C ILE A 157 -16.26 -18.86 -14.90
N GLU A 158 -16.57 -19.99 -15.54
CA GLU A 158 -16.59 -20.08 -17.01
C GLU A 158 -17.72 -19.25 -17.59
N THR A 159 -18.91 -19.31 -16.97
CA THR A 159 -20.06 -18.50 -17.36
C THR A 159 -19.76 -17.00 -17.23
N PHE A 160 -19.12 -16.57 -16.14
CA PHE A 160 -18.72 -15.18 -15.95
C PHE A 160 -17.69 -14.72 -16.99
N ALA A 161 -16.70 -15.57 -17.30
CA ALA A 161 -15.67 -15.26 -18.30
C ALA A 161 -16.26 -14.98 -19.70
N LEU A 162 -17.43 -15.53 -20.02
CA LEU A 162 -18.12 -15.32 -21.29
C LEU A 162 -18.95 -14.02 -21.33
N GLN A 163 -19.17 -13.35 -20.20
CA GLN A 163 -20.01 -12.14 -20.14
C GLN A 163 -19.34 -10.90 -20.74
N PHE A 164 -18.00 -10.87 -20.74
CA PHE A 164 -17.23 -9.71 -21.20
C PHE A 164 -16.05 -10.14 -22.08
N PRO A 165 -15.62 -9.30 -23.06
CA PRO A 165 -14.46 -9.63 -23.89
C PRO A 165 -13.16 -9.80 -23.12
N ARG A 166 -13.02 -9.04 -22.02
CA ARG A 166 -11.86 -9.09 -21.12
C ARG A 166 -12.34 -9.08 -19.68
N VAL A 167 -11.87 -10.07 -18.92
CA VAL A 167 -12.19 -10.26 -17.51
C VAL A 167 -10.90 -10.35 -16.72
N VAL A 168 -10.91 -9.83 -15.50
CA VAL A 168 -9.90 -10.12 -14.50
C VAL A 168 -10.56 -10.83 -13.34
N PHE A 169 -10.00 -11.97 -12.95
CA PHE A 169 -10.32 -12.57 -11.66
C PHE A 169 -9.29 -12.12 -10.63
N LYS A 170 -9.73 -11.86 -9.41
CA LYS A 170 -8.89 -11.37 -8.33
C LYS A 170 -9.06 -12.23 -7.08
N ALA A 171 -7.94 -12.67 -6.50
CA ALA A 171 -7.97 -13.37 -5.22
C ALA A 171 -8.52 -12.44 -4.12
N PRO A 172 -9.38 -12.95 -3.21
CA PRO A 172 -9.99 -12.10 -2.20
C PRO A 172 -9.03 -11.38 -1.26
N TRP A 173 -7.94 -12.05 -0.87
CA TRP A 173 -6.80 -11.46 -0.18
C TRP A 173 -5.53 -11.69 -0.99
N SER A 174 -4.85 -10.60 -1.35
CA SER A 174 -3.60 -10.63 -2.11
C SER A 174 -2.89 -9.29 -2.03
N GLY A 175 -1.56 -9.28 -2.06
CA GLY A 175 -0.78 -8.06 -2.21
C GLY A 175 0.05 -8.02 -3.51
N SER A 176 0.34 -6.81 -3.98
CA SER A 176 1.30 -6.51 -5.06
C SER A 176 0.99 -7.18 -6.41
N GLY A 177 -0.28 -7.17 -6.85
CA GLY A 177 -0.69 -7.70 -8.16
C GLY A 177 -0.63 -9.22 -8.33
N ARG A 178 -0.13 -9.97 -7.33
CA ARG A 178 0.03 -11.44 -7.38
C ARG A 178 -1.28 -12.22 -7.45
N GLY A 179 -2.38 -11.59 -7.02
CA GLY A 179 -3.72 -12.16 -7.02
C GLY A 179 -4.52 -11.90 -8.29
N LEU A 180 -3.92 -11.39 -9.37
CA LEU A 180 -4.62 -11.02 -10.60
C LEU A 180 -4.51 -12.10 -11.67
N PHE A 181 -5.65 -12.45 -12.27
CA PHE A 181 -5.81 -13.53 -13.23
C PHE A 181 -6.55 -13.01 -14.48
N TRP A 182 -5.78 -12.54 -15.45
CA TRP A 182 -6.29 -11.88 -16.65
C TRP A 182 -6.76 -12.88 -17.71
N VAL A 183 -8.01 -12.74 -18.15
CA VAL A 183 -8.62 -13.54 -19.22
C VAL A 183 -9.03 -12.61 -20.36
N ASN A 184 -8.43 -12.82 -21.53
CA ASN A 184 -8.75 -12.11 -22.76
C ASN A 184 -9.33 -13.13 -23.76
N GLY A 185 -10.62 -13.03 -24.03
CA GLY A 185 -11.35 -14.07 -24.77
C GLY A 185 -11.59 -15.32 -23.92
N THR A 186 -11.24 -16.49 -24.45
CA THR A 186 -11.62 -17.77 -23.85
C THR A 186 -10.79 -18.15 -22.62
N MET A 187 -11.46 -18.60 -21.57
CA MET A 187 -10.83 -19.18 -20.38
C MET A 187 -9.99 -20.42 -20.73
N THR A 188 -8.72 -20.43 -20.35
CA THR A 188 -7.85 -21.60 -20.52
C THR A 188 -7.94 -22.54 -19.32
N ARG A 189 -7.68 -23.84 -19.52
CA ARG A 189 -7.65 -24.83 -18.43
C ARG A 189 -6.66 -24.49 -17.33
N ASN A 190 -5.49 -23.95 -17.69
CA ASN A 190 -4.49 -23.52 -16.70
C ASN A 190 -5.03 -22.35 -15.86
N MET A 191 -5.64 -21.35 -16.51
CA MET A 191 -6.23 -20.22 -15.79
C MET A 191 -7.38 -20.67 -14.87
N PHE A 192 -8.27 -21.52 -15.36
CA PHE A 192 -9.33 -22.11 -14.55
C PHE A 192 -8.76 -22.81 -13.29
N ASN A 193 -7.73 -23.64 -13.46
CA ASN A 193 -7.08 -24.33 -12.35
C ASN A 193 -6.42 -23.36 -11.35
N ARG A 194 -5.91 -22.22 -11.81
CA ARG A 194 -5.39 -21.16 -10.93
C ARG A 194 -6.53 -20.55 -10.10
N CYS A 195 -7.65 -20.19 -10.72
CA CYS A 195 -8.82 -19.66 -10.02
C CYS A 195 -9.40 -20.70 -9.03
N ALA A 196 -9.50 -21.97 -9.43
CA ALA A 196 -9.98 -23.06 -8.59
C ALA A 196 -9.14 -23.21 -7.31
N ARG A 197 -7.81 -23.12 -7.40
CA ARG A 197 -6.92 -23.16 -6.23
C ARG A 197 -7.11 -21.96 -5.29
N VAL A 198 -7.47 -20.79 -5.82
CA VAL A 198 -7.79 -19.62 -4.99
C VAL A 198 -9.09 -19.88 -4.24
N ILE A 199 -10.12 -20.36 -4.92
CA ILE A 199 -11.42 -20.70 -4.31
C ILE A 199 -11.25 -21.78 -3.23
N GLU A 200 -10.47 -22.82 -3.50
CA GLU A 200 -10.18 -23.88 -2.52
C GLU A 200 -9.55 -23.31 -1.24
N LYS A 201 -8.65 -22.33 -1.36
CA LYS A 201 -7.89 -21.77 -0.24
C LYS A 201 -8.58 -20.61 0.47
N GLN A 202 -9.31 -19.78 -0.26
CA GLN A 202 -9.88 -18.51 0.24
C GLN A 202 -11.41 -18.49 0.23
N GLY A 203 -12.06 -19.54 -0.30
CA GLY A 203 -13.51 -19.70 -0.31
C GLY A 203 -14.21 -19.11 -1.54
N SER A 204 -13.57 -18.19 -2.28
CA SER A 204 -14.13 -17.54 -3.48
C SER A 204 -13.05 -16.88 -4.34
N ILE A 205 -13.49 -16.29 -5.45
CA ILE A 205 -12.71 -15.37 -6.29
C ILE A 205 -13.60 -14.24 -6.79
N LEU A 206 -13.04 -13.05 -6.99
CA LEU A 206 -13.80 -11.90 -7.48
C LEU A 206 -13.64 -11.80 -9.00
N GLY A 207 -14.73 -11.64 -9.73
CA GLY A 207 -14.73 -11.43 -11.18
C GLY A 207 -15.14 -9.99 -11.53
N GLU A 208 -14.36 -9.35 -12.40
CA GLU A 208 -14.61 -7.99 -12.89
C GLU A 208 -14.31 -7.89 -14.39
N GLN A 209 -15.02 -7.01 -15.10
CA GLN A 209 -14.63 -6.62 -16.46
C GLN A 209 -13.36 -5.76 -16.44
N VAL A 210 -12.55 -5.85 -17.49
CA VAL A 210 -11.33 -5.04 -17.60
C VAL A 210 -11.63 -3.71 -18.28
N TYR A 211 -11.54 -2.62 -17.51
CA TYR A 211 -11.68 -1.26 -18.01
C TYR A 211 -10.40 -0.77 -18.73
N ASN A 212 -10.57 0.14 -19.70
CA ASN A 212 -9.46 0.83 -20.33
C ASN A 212 -8.93 1.95 -19.43
N LYS A 213 -8.19 1.55 -18.41
CA LYS A 213 -7.59 2.43 -17.41
C LYS A 213 -6.66 3.47 -18.04
N VAL A 214 -6.70 4.70 -17.51
CA VAL A 214 -5.80 5.80 -17.88
C VAL A 214 -5.01 6.37 -16.71
N VAL A 215 -5.53 6.33 -15.48
CA VAL A 215 -4.84 6.81 -14.27
C VAL A 215 -5.12 5.84 -13.12
N ASP A 216 -4.08 5.48 -12.37
CA ASP A 216 -4.17 4.77 -11.08
C ASP A 216 -3.86 5.77 -9.96
N PHE A 217 -4.70 5.80 -8.92
CA PHE A 217 -4.46 6.64 -7.75
C PHE A 217 -5.15 6.04 -6.53
N ALA A 218 -4.88 6.55 -5.33
CA ALA A 218 -5.58 6.17 -4.12
C ALA A 218 -5.94 7.41 -3.30
N LEU A 219 -7.03 7.29 -2.55
CA LEU A 219 -7.28 8.15 -1.40
C LEU A 219 -6.81 7.41 -0.15
N GLU A 220 -5.97 8.08 0.62
CA GLU A 220 -5.43 7.54 1.85
C GLU A 220 -6.15 8.13 3.06
N PHE A 221 -6.31 7.33 4.10
CA PHE A 221 -7.06 7.65 5.31
C PHE A 221 -6.30 7.19 6.56
N CYS A 222 -6.64 7.77 7.71
CA CYS A 222 -6.17 7.32 9.02
C CYS A 222 -7.37 7.10 9.93
N ALA A 223 -7.45 5.92 10.55
CA ALA A 223 -8.35 5.65 11.66
C ALA A 223 -7.55 5.73 12.96
N ASP A 224 -7.99 6.54 13.91
CA ASP A 224 -7.33 6.73 15.20
C ASP A 224 -8.38 6.97 16.29
N GLU A 225 -8.40 6.09 17.30
CA GLU A 225 -9.32 6.14 18.44
C GLU A 225 -10.80 6.30 18.03
N GLY A 226 -11.23 5.54 17.01
CA GLY A 226 -12.60 5.58 16.53
C GLY A 226 -12.89 6.69 15.51
N LYS A 227 -11.97 7.63 15.28
CA LYS A 227 -12.14 8.73 14.32
C LYS A 227 -11.44 8.41 13.00
N VAL A 228 -12.13 8.63 11.88
CA VAL A 228 -11.52 8.52 10.55
C VAL A 228 -11.24 9.90 9.97
N SER A 229 -10.05 10.07 9.39
CA SER A 229 -9.61 11.30 8.74
C SER A 229 -8.99 11.03 7.38
N PHE A 230 -9.09 12.01 6.49
CA PHE A 230 -8.44 11.95 5.18
C PHE A 230 -6.96 12.24 5.38
N ALA A 231 -6.11 11.31 4.94
CA ALA A 231 -4.68 11.43 5.05
C ALA A 231 -4.07 12.08 3.81
N GLY A 232 -4.62 11.89 2.61
CA GLY A 232 -4.18 12.58 1.38
C GLY A 232 -4.35 11.77 0.10
N TYR A 233 -3.75 12.24 -1.00
CA TYR A 233 -3.77 11.54 -2.30
C TYR A 233 -2.48 10.76 -2.54
N SER A 234 -2.58 9.68 -3.30
CA SER A 234 -1.43 8.87 -3.72
C SER A 234 -1.58 8.56 -5.21
N LEU A 235 -0.66 9.07 -6.05
CA LEU A 235 -0.64 8.77 -7.48
C LEU A 235 0.39 7.66 -7.73
N PHE A 236 0.01 6.61 -8.44
CA PHE A 236 0.88 5.46 -8.65
C PHE A 236 0.79 4.89 -10.06
N GLU A 237 1.79 4.10 -10.40
CA GLU A 237 1.90 3.46 -11.70
C GLU A 237 1.91 1.94 -11.53
N THR A 238 1.19 1.27 -12.42
CA THR A 238 1.23 -0.19 -12.53
C THR A 238 1.57 -0.60 -13.95
N ASP A 239 2.16 -1.79 -14.09
CA ASP A 239 2.46 -2.37 -15.39
C ASP A 239 1.20 -2.92 -16.09
N GLY A 240 1.36 -3.40 -17.33
CA GLY A 240 0.25 -4.00 -18.09
C GLY A 240 -0.37 -5.26 -17.47
N LYS A 241 0.20 -5.81 -16.39
CA LYS A 241 -0.31 -6.94 -15.61
C LYS A 241 -0.89 -6.50 -14.25
N GLY A 242 -0.92 -5.20 -13.96
CA GLY A 242 -1.40 -4.63 -12.70
C GLY A 242 -0.40 -4.76 -11.54
N VAL A 243 0.89 -4.95 -11.83
CA VAL A 243 1.94 -4.97 -10.79
C VAL A 243 2.41 -3.53 -10.55
N TYR A 244 2.47 -3.14 -9.28
CA TYR A 244 3.00 -1.85 -8.84
C TYR A 244 4.42 -1.59 -9.37
N ARG A 245 4.67 -0.36 -9.84
CA ARG A 245 5.98 0.09 -10.32
C ARG A 245 6.55 1.24 -9.49
N ALA A 246 5.74 2.28 -9.29
CA ALA A 246 6.18 3.50 -8.65
C ALA A 246 5.01 4.29 -8.08
N ASN A 247 5.31 5.18 -7.14
CA ASN A 247 4.46 6.29 -6.75
C ASN A 247 5.06 7.59 -7.30
N VAL A 248 4.23 8.50 -7.76
CA VAL A 248 4.65 9.88 -8.02
C VAL A 248 4.74 10.60 -6.67
N LEU A 249 5.86 11.26 -6.42
CA LEU A 249 6.07 12.14 -5.27
C LEU A 249 5.69 13.55 -5.70
N ALA A 250 4.59 14.06 -5.19
CA ALA A 250 4.11 15.41 -5.43
C ALA A 250 3.20 15.85 -4.28
N ALA A 251 3.05 17.15 -4.09
CA ALA A 251 2.11 17.71 -3.14
C ALA A 251 0.65 17.35 -3.52
N ASP A 252 -0.23 17.29 -2.51
CA ASP A 252 -1.63 16.87 -2.68
C ASP A 252 -2.38 17.75 -3.71
N ASP A 253 -2.11 19.06 -3.75
CA ASP A 253 -2.72 19.98 -4.71
C ASP A 253 -2.29 19.69 -6.16
N VAL A 254 -1.02 19.31 -6.36
CA VAL A 254 -0.49 18.88 -7.66
C VAL A 254 -1.14 17.56 -8.10
N VAL A 255 -1.26 16.59 -7.19
CA VAL A 255 -1.93 15.30 -7.49
C VAL A 255 -3.42 15.51 -7.80
N PHE A 256 -4.10 16.32 -7.00
CA PHE A 256 -5.51 16.68 -7.22
C PHE A 256 -5.71 17.34 -8.57
N GLN A 257 -4.89 18.35 -8.91
CA GLN A 257 -4.92 19.00 -10.22
C GLN A 257 -4.68 18.03 -11.38
N TYR A 258 -3.80 17.03 -11.20
CA TYR A 258 -3.58 16.03 -12.24
C TYR A 258 -4.80 15.13 -12.46
N ILE A 259 -5.36 14.55 -11.40
CA ILE A 259 -6.53 13.67 -11.49
C ILE A 259 -7.72 14.42 -12.10
N THR A 260 -7.90 15.69 -11.73
CA THR A 260 -9.00 16.53 -12.21
C THR A 260 -8.85 17.04 -13.65
N LYS A 261 -7.77 16.68 -14.35
CA LYS A 261 -7.72 16.79 -15.82
C LYS A 261 -8.63 15.77 -16.51
N PHE A 262 -9.00 14.69 -15.82
CA PHE A 262 -9.78 13.60 -16.39
C PHE A 262 -11.21 13.52 -15.84
N ILE A 263 -11.44 13.96 -14.61
CA ILE A 263 -12.76 13.94 -13.97
C ILE A 263 -13.04 15.30 -13.31
N GLU A 264 -14.31 15.65 -13.18
CA GLU A 264 -14.69 16.91 -12.54
C GLU A 264 -14.19 16.98 -11.08
N PRO A 265 -13.62 18.11 -10.62
CA PRO A 265 -13.16 18.29 -9.25
C PRO A 265 -14.21 17.95 -8.19
N ASP A 266 -15.45 18.35 -8.42
CA ASP A 266 -16.57 18.11 -7.50
C ASP A 266 -16.88 16.62 -7.33
N VAL A 267 -16.64 15.80 -8.37
CA VAL A 267 -16.81 14.33 -8.29
C VAL A 267 -15.77 13.73 -7.34
N LEU A 268 -14.51 14.16 -7.43
CA LEU A 268 -13.44 13.64 -6.57
C LEU A 268 -13.66 14.05 -5.10
N LEU A 269 -14.03 15.31 -4.87
CA LEU A 269 -14.35 15.81 -3.52
C LEU A 269 -15.59 15.11 -2.92
N LEU A 270 -16.62 14.88 -3.73
CA LEU A 270 -17.81 14.17 -3.28
C LEU A 270 -17.51 12.72 -2.89
N VAL A 271 -16.69 12.01 -3.66
CA VAL A 271 -16.21 10.67 -3.30
C VAL A 271 -15.44 10.73 -1.99
N GLN A 272 -14.48 11.64 -1.85
CA GLN A 272 -13.68 11.76 -0.62
C GLN A 272 -14.56 11.94 0.63
N VAL A 273 -15.52 12.87 0.61
CA VAL A 273 -16.42 13.11 1.76
C VAL A 273 -17.34 11.92 2.03
N SER A 274 -17.84 11.28 0.97
CA SER A 274 -18.70 10.10 1.07
C SER A 274 -17.95 8.91 1.67
N LEU A 275 -16.69 8.72 1.28
CA LEU A 275 -15.80 7.69 1.84
C LEU A 275 -15.46 7.97 3.31
N LEU A 276 -15.20 9.23 3.68
CA LEU A 276 -15.00 9.59 5.09
C LEU A 276 -16.18 9.17 5.96
N SER A 277 -17.41 9.51 5.54
CA SER A 277 -18.62 9.12 6.26
C SER A 277 -18.77 7.60 6.35
N TYR A 278 -18.57 6.89 5.24
CA TYR A 278 -18.69 5.44 5.20
C TYR A 278 -17.69 4.74 6.13
N PHE A 279 -16.42 5.15 6.09
CA PHE A 279 -15.38 4.54 6.93
C PHE A 279 -15.50 4.92 8.40
N GLN A 280 -16.01 6.11 8.71
CA GLN A 280 -16.32 6.50 10.08
C GLN A 280 -17.31 5.53 10.73
N GLU A 281 -18.30 5.04 9.98
CA GLU A 281 -19.31 4.09 10.49
C GLU A 281 -18.84 2.63 10.43
N THR A 282 -18.01 2.28 9.45
CA THR A 282 -17.67 0.86 9.18
C THR A 282 -16.31 0.44 9.73
N VAL A 283 -15.29 1.29 9.65
CA VAL A 283 -13.89 0.95 9.98
C VAL A 283 -13.45 1.58 11.30
N GLY A 284 -13.92 2.80 11.61
CA GLY A 284 -13.41 3.60 12.72
C GLY A 284 -13.32 2.86 14.06
N SER A 285 -14.37 2.12 14.43
CA SER A 285 -14.43 1.40 15.71
C SER A 285 -13.62 0.10 15.79
N TYR A 286 -12.99 -0.34 14.69
CA TYR A 286 -12.35 -1.66 14.59
C TYR A 286 -10.89 -1.61 14.16
N TYR A 287 -10.40 -0.45 13.73
CA TYR A 287 -9.07 -0.30 13.17
C TYR A 287 -8.40 0.97 13.65
N ASN A 288 -7.11 0.86 13.98
CA ASN A 288 -6.24 1.99 14.27
C ASN A 288 -5.01 1.90 13.36
N GLY A 289 -4.78 2.93 12.55
CA GLY A 289 -3.71 3.01 11.57
C GLY A 289 -4.13 3.65 10.24
N TYR A 290 -3.16 3.75 9.34
CA TYR A 290 -3.38 4.19 7.96
C TYR A 290 -3.99 3.10 7.10
N PHE A 291 -4.80 3.49 6.13
CA PHE A 291 -5.33 2.61 5.10
C PHE A 291 -5.60 3.36 3.80
N GLY A 292 -5.54 2.66 2.68
CA GLY A 292 -5.71 3.23 1.34
C GLY A 292 -6.89 2.65 0.59
N VAL A 293 -7.55 3.48 -0.22
CA VAL A 293 -8.57 3.06 -1.18
C VAL A 293 -8.04 3.29 -2.58
N ASP A 294 -7.69 2.20 -3.25
CA ASP A 294 -7.19 2.25 -4.63
C ASP A 294 -8.35 2.57 -5.57
N MET A 295 -8.10 3.46 -6.51
CA MET A 295 -9.03 3.99 -7.48
C MET A 295 -8.38 4.02 -8.85
N LEU A 296 -9.20 4.14 -9.89
CA LEU A 296 -8.69 4.42 -11.22
C LEU A 296 -9.64 5.32 -11.99
N VAL A 297 -9.09 6.06 -12.94
CA VAL A 297 -9.87 6.65 -14.03
C VAL A 297 -9.76 5.72 -15.23
N PHE A 298 -10.88 5.45 -15.89
CA PHE A 298 -10.91 4.68 -17.12
C PHE A 298 -11.59 5.47 -18.23
N ARG A 299 -11.18 5.20 -19.46
CA ARG A 299 -11.80 5.74 -20.66
C ARG A 299 -12.83 4.77 -21.20
N GLN A 300 -14.01 5.27 -21.53
CA GLN A 300 -15.02 4.57 -22.30
C GLN A 300 -15.47 5.50 -23.42
N ASP A 301 -15.30 5.03 -24.66
CA ASP A 301 -15.43 5.85 -25.86
C ASP A 301 -14.52 7.09 -25.77
N ASP A 302 -15.07 8.29 -25.94
CA ASP A 302 -14.34 9.56 -25.84
C ASP A 302 -14.44 10.22 -24.45
N SER A 303 -15.01 9.52 -23.46
CA SER A 303 -15.26 10.05 -22.11
C SER A 303 -14.44 9.33 -21.04
N PHE A 304 -14.19 10.02 -19.93
CA PHE A 304 -13.51 9.49 -18.75
C PHE A 304 -14.49 9.27 -17.60
N PHE A 305 -14.27 8.19 -16.85
CA PHE A 305 -15.12 7.77 -15.74
C PHE A 305 -14.26 7.35 -14.54
N LEU A 306 -14.78 7.61 -13.34
CA LEU A 306 -14.14 7.24 -12.09
C LEU A 306 -14.57 5.84 -11.64
N HIS A 307 -13.60 4.99 -11.31
CA HIS A 307 -13.79 3.80 -10.49
C HIS A 307 -13.37 4.13 -9.04
N PRO A 308 -14.31 4.44 -8.14
CA PRO A 308 -14.00 5.06 -6.85
C PRO A 308 -13.52 4.08 -5.78
N CYS A 309 -13.51 2.77 -6.05
CA CYS A 309 -12.98 1.78 -5.12
C CYS A 309 -12.65 0.45 -5.82
N VAL A 310 -11.40 0.25 -6.21
CA VAL A 310 -10.88 -1.00 -6.79
C VAL A 310 -10.48 -2.00 -5.70
N GLU A 311 -9.87 -1.50 -4.62
CA GLU A 311 -9.37 -2.29 -3.49
C GLU A 311 -9.26 -1.39 -2.26
N ILE A 312 -9.38 -1.98 -1.07
CA ILE A 312 -9.17 -1.30 0.20
C ILE A 312 -8.03 -2.02 0.90
N ASN A 313 -6.96 -1.28 1.21
CA ASN A 313 -5.75 -1.79 1.83
C ASN A 313 -5.73 -1.36 3.31
N LEU A 314 -6.21 -2.21 4.23
CA LEU A 314 -6.31 -1.89 5.67
C LEU A 314 -4.98 -2.07 6.42
N ARG A 315 -3.99 -1.31 5.97
CA ARG A 315 -2.60 -1.31 6.43
C ARG A 315 -1.91 -0.05 5.93
N MET A 316 -0.71 0.22 6.47
CA MET A 316 0.21 1.15 5.83
C MET A 316 0.41 0.75 4.36
N THR A 317 0.47 1.74 3.49
CA THR A 317 0.59 1.57 2.04
C THR A 317 1.88 2.21 1.56
N MET A 318 2.40 1.74 0.42
CA MET A 318 3.55 2.40 -0.21
C MET A 318 3.20 3.82 -0.66
N GLY A 319 1.94 4.06 -1.02
CA GLY A 319 1.39 5.39 -1.25
C GLY A 319 1.51 6.31 -0.05
N MET A 320 1.14 5.82 1.14
CA MET A 320 1.32 6.58 2.38
C MET A 320 2.78 6.84 2.72
N VAL A 321 3.68 5.86 2.52
CA VAL A 321 5.13 6.10 2.74
C VAL A 321 5.65 7.16 1.78
N ALA A 322 5.32 7.05 0.49
CA ALA A 322 5.72 8.03 -0.53
C ALA A 322 5.19 9.43 -0.18
N ARG A 323 3.94 9.52 0.27
CA ARG A 323 3.34 10.79 0.69
C ARG A 323 3.98 11.37 1.95
N LEU A 324 4.16 10.57 3.00
CA LEU A 324 4.82 11.03 4.23
C LEU A 324 6.26 11.45 3.94
N PHE A 325 6.95 10.74 3.03
CA PHE A 325 8.25 11.16 2.55
C PHE A 325 8.19 12.53 1.88
N CYS A 326 7.26 12.71 0.94
CA CYS A 326 7.03 13.98 0.25
C CYS A 326 6.81 15.13 1.26
N ASN A 327 5.91 14.96 2.22
CA ASN A 327 5.57 15.99 3.19
C ASN A 327 6.74 16.33 4.13
N ASN A 328 7.47 15.32 4.60
CA ASN A 328 8.45 15.49 5.67
C ASN A 328 9.84 15.81 5.14
N PHE A 329 10.23 15.25 3.99
CA PHE A 329 11.62 15.26 3.52
C PHE A 329 11.81 15.81 2.11
N MET A 330 10.76 16.18 1.38
CA MET A 330 10.88 16.79 0.05
C MET A 330 10.47 18.27 0.08
N ASP A 331 11.12 19.08 -0.75
CA ASP A 331 10.65 20.43 -1.03
C ASP A 331 9.35 20.38 -1.85
N SER A 332 8.33 21.16 -1.46
CA SER A 332 6.99 21.07 -2.05
C SER A 332 6.91 21.55 -3.50
N SER A 333 7.92 22.26 -4.01
CA SER A 333 8.00 22.66 -5.42
C SER A 333 8.50 21.55 -6.33
N MET A 334 9.01 20.46 -5.77
CA MET A 334 9.61 19.36 -6.52
C MET A 334 8.59 18.28 -6.87
N VAL A 335 8.91 17.52 -7.91
CA VAL A 335 8.22 16.28 -8.27
C VAL A 335 9.28 15.19 -8.43
N GLY A 336 8.95 13.99 -7.97
CA GLY A 336 9.82 12.83 -8.03
C GLY A 336 9.05 11.54 -8.17
N HIS A 337 9.76 10.43 -7.99
CA HIS A 337 9.17 9.10 -7.95
C HIS A 337 9.74 8.30 -6.79
N PHE A 338 8.88 7.49 -6.19
CA PHE A 338 9.20 6.46 -5.22
C PHE A 338 9.12 5.12 -5.93
N TYR A 339 10.15 4.28 -5.80
CA TYR A 339 10.26 3.00 -6.48
C TYR A 339 10.52 1.86 -5.51
N ILE A 340 10.10 0.66 -5.92
CA ILE A 340 10.49 -0.60 -5.31
C ILE A 340 11.17 -1.42 -6.39
N ASP A 341 12.48 -1.61 -6.25
CA ASP A 341 13.26 -2.42 -7.17
C ASP A 341 13.42 -3.85 -6.63
N TYR A 342 13.52 -4.81 -7.55
CA TYR A 342 13.91 -6.19 -7.25
C TYR A 342 14.93 -6.68 -8.28
N PHE A 343 16.05 -7.22 -7.79
CA PHE A 343 17.08 -7.84 -8.62
C PHE A 343 17.28 -9.28 -8.12
N ALA A 344 17.20 -10.24 -9.04
CA ALA A 344 17.32 -11.65 -8.69
C ALA A 344 18.76 -12.07 -8.38
N GLU A 345 19.74 -11.46 -9.04
CA GLU A 345 21.16 -11.80 -8.89
C GLU A 345 21.80 -10.97 -7.77
N PRO A 346 22.44 -11.60 -6.77
CA PRO A 346 23.18 -10.88 -5.72
C PRO A 346 24.23 -9.92 -6.30
N GLY A 347 24.48 -8.81 -5.61
CA GLY A 347 25.45 -7.77 -6.02
C GLY A 347 24.95 -6.81 -7.10
N THR A 348 24.09 -7.24 -8.03
CA THR A 348 23.65 -6.39 -9.15
C THR A 348 22.85 -5.16 -8.70
N LEU A 349 22.00 -5.30 -7.67
CA LEU A 349 21.29 -4.16 -7.07
C LEU A 349 22.25 -3.17 -6.39
N PHE A 350 23.32 -3.69 -5.78
CA PHE A 350 24.34 -2.88 -5.12
C PHE A 350 25.18 -2.10 -6.15
N ASP A 351 25.54 -2.73 -7.27
CA ASP A 351 26.23 -2.06 -8.37
C ASP A 351 25.38 -0.93 -8.98
N ASP A 352 24.08 -1.17 -9.21
CA ASP A 352 23.14 -0.13 -9.66
C ASP A 352 23.01 1.00 -8.60
N HIS A 353 22.94 0.66 -7.31
CA HIS A 353 22.93 1.64 -6.22
C HIS A 353 24.17 2.54 -6.24
N VAL A 354 25.38 1.96 -6.27
CA VAL A 354 26.65 2.69 -6.32
C VAL A 354 26.75 3.55 -7.58
N HIS A 355 26.22 3.06 -8.71
CA HIS A 355 26.15 3.84 -9.93
C HIS A 355 25.24 5.07 -9.77
N ARG A 356 24.03 4.91 -9.23
CA ARG A 356 23.07 5.99 -9.00
C ARG A 356 23.56 7.04 -8.02
N GLU A 357 24.23 6.65 -6.94
CA GLU A 357 24.82 7.63 -6.00
C GLU A 357 25.83 8.55 -6.69
N LYS A 358 26.55 8.06 -7.70
CA LYS A 358 27.53 8.84 -8.48
C LYS A 358 26.89 9.65 -9.60
N SER A 359 25.96 9.04 -10.34
CA SER A 359 25.34 9.67 -11.52
C SER A 359 24.21 10.62 -11.16
N PHE A 360 23.59 10.44 -9.99
CA PHE A 360 22.47 11.22 -9.53
C PHE A 360 22.55 11.57 -8.04
N PRO A 361 23.56 12.35 -7.63
CA PRO A 361 23.82 12.65 -6.22
C PRO A 361 22.66 13.38 -5.55
N VAL A 362 22.37 13.00 -4.31
CA VAL A 362 21.34 13.63 -3.48
C VAL A 362 21.67 15.10 -3.19
N HIS A 363 20.68 15.97 -3.33
CA HIS A 363 20.75 17.39 -2.97
C HIS A 363 19.67 17.70 -1.93
N VAL A 364 20.12 18.03 -0.71
CA VAL A 364 19.27 18.35 0.43
C VAL A 364 19.68 19.70 1.01
N VAL A 365 18.69 20.56 1.26
CA VAL A 365 18.86 21.86 1.94
C VAL A 365 17.86 21.90 3.09
N ASP A 366 18.33 22.25 4.28
CA ASP A 366 17.49 22.36 5.50
C ASP A 366 16.63 21.12 5.77
N GLY A 367 17.18 19.92 5.53
CA GLY A 367 16.48 18.65 5.71
C GLY A 367 15.36 18.40 4.69
N LYS A 368 15.35 19.13 3.56
CA LYS A 368 14.44 18.93 2.42
C LYS A 368 15.22 18.59 1.16
N MET A 369 14.85 17.48 0.54
CA MET A 369 15.40 16.99 -0.71
C MET A 369 14.85 17.80 -1.87
N LEU A 370 15.77 18.39 -2.64
CA LEU A 370 15.51 19.20 -3.83
C LEU A 370 15.89 18.47 -5.11
N GLY A 371 16.61 17.35 -5.02
CA GLY A 371 17.02 16.59 -6.18
C GLY A 371 17.86 15.36 -5.85
N GLY A 372 18.11 14.53 -6.85
CA GLY A 372 18.99 13.37 -6.78
C GLY A 372 18.27 12.07 -6.42
N TYR A 373 19.06 11.07 -6.07
CA TYR A 373 18.64 9.74 -5.69
C TYR A 373 18.96 9.47 -4.21
N ILE A 374 18.05 8.81 -3.50
CA ILE A 374 18.34 8.27 -2.18
C ILE A 374 17.62 6.93 -1.95
N PRO A 375 18.33 5.90 -1.43
CA PRO A 375 17.67 4.69 -0.94
C PRO A 375 17.06 4.94 0.44
N LEU A 376 15.83 4.47 0.64
CA LEU A 376 15.13 4.56 1.93
C LEU A 376 15.52 3.43 2.89
N THR A 377 16.34 2.49 2.45
CA THR A 377 16.85 1.38 3.27
C THR A 377 18.32 1.13 2.89
N PRO A 378 19.16 0.59 3.80
CA PRO A 378 20.54 0.25 3.45
C PRO A 378 20.58 -0.75 2.30
N VAL A 379 21.45 -0.50 1.32
CA VAL A 379 21.69 -1.42 0.20
C VAL A 379 23.04 -2.07 0.39
N THR A 380 23.07 -3.40 0.44
CA THR A 380 24.29 -4.20 0.59
C THR A 380 24.46 -5.14 -0.60
N PRO A 381 25.63 -5.77 -0.79
CA PRO A 381 25.81 -6.79 -1.84
C PRO A 381 24.83 -7.97 -1.76
N ASN A 382 24.21 -8.21 -0.60
CA ASN A 382 23.23 -9.28 -0.39
C ASN A 382 21.77 -8.82 -0.57
N SER A 383 21.53 -7.51 -0.75
CA SER A 383 20.19 -6.98 -0.89
C SER A 383 19.58 -7.39 -2.23
N HIS A 384 18.32 -7.81 -2.19
CA HIS A 384 17.53 -8.14 -3.38
C HIS A 384 16.46 -7.12 -3.67
N TYR A 385 15.99 -6.42 -2.63
CA TYR A 385 15.02 -5.34 -2.73
C TYR A 385 15.64 -4.01 -2.31
N ARG A 386 15.19 -2.94 -2.98
CA ARG A 386 15.50 -1.57 -2.59
C ARG A 386 14.26 -0.72 -2.72
N ILE A 387 14.00 0.07 -1.70
CA ILE A 387 13.04 1.17 -1.77
C ILE A 387 13.84 2.44 -1.95
N ARG A 388 13.50 3.25 -2.96
CA ARG A 388 14.25 4.47 -3.28
C ARG A 388 13.32 5.60 -3.70
N VAL A 389 13.83 6.81 -3.62
CA VAL A 389 13.20 7.98 -4.25
C VAL A 389 14.18 8.68 -5.19
N GLU A 390 13.64 9.31 -6.22
CA GLU A 390 14.38 10.13 -7.18
C GLU A 390 13.62 11.40 -7.49
N ILE A 391 14.29 12.56 -7.37
CA ILE A 391 13.73 13.89 -7.64
C ILE A 391 14.62 14.59 -8.66
N GLY A 392 14.04 15.08 -9.75
CA GLY A 392 14.79 15.56 -10.92
C GLY A 392 15.20 14.41 -11.87
N GLY A 393 15.20 14.65 -13.17
CA GLY A 393 15.35 13.61 -14.20
C GLY A 393 14.48 13.89 -15.43
N GLN A 394 14.95 13.54 -16.63
CA GLN A 394 14.39 13.93 -17.95
C GLN A 394 12.96 13.44 -18.28
N GLN A 395 12.19 12.94 -17.31
CA GLN A 395 10.81 12.47 -17.51
C GLN A 395 9.85 12.89 -16.38
N LEU A 396 10.18 13.95 -15.65
CA LEU A 396 9.31 14.42 -14.57
C LEU A 396 8.41 15.53 -15.08
N LEU A 397 7.19 15.14 -15.48
CA LEU A 397 5.90 15.84 -15.28
C LEU A 397 4.93 15.42 -16.40
N PHE A 398 3.78 14.92 -15.95
CA PHE A 398 2.44 14.95 -16.57
C PHE A 398 2.30 15.02 -18.09
#